data_AF-A0A3N5FEX9-F1
#
_entry.id   AF-A0A3N5FEX9-F1
#
_cell.length_a   1.000
_cell.length_b   1.000
_cell.length_c   1.000
_cell.angle_alpha   90.00
_cell.angle_beta   90.00
_cell.angle_gamma   90.00
#
_symmetry.space_group_name_H-M   'P 1'
#
loop_
_entity.id
_entity.type
_entity.pdbx_description
1 polymer ?
#
loop_
_entity_poly.entity_id
_entity_poly.type
_entity_poly.pdbx_seq_one_letter_code
_entity_poly.pdbx_strand_id
1 'polypeptide(L)'
;MFTEFASFFSNLFVIFSFSFFVALTGAMAPGPLLTYTIIKSAKATTRGYLMGIWIIAGHALLEMGIIVFLLLGFSFVLKNIFVVRAIGITGGLILVYFGGSILRDLYLGKISVSFLDGKSDQSGSPSETEKTGFDNPVAGGIMISMSNPYWWIWWASIGFAFMVQFEISFREWPKLIAFFLGHEAGDLIWYLIVSFLAFFGLRRLNKKAYYGILAFCGLFMILFGIYLGSSPFLKPE
;
A
#
# COMPACT_ATOMS: atom_id res chain seq x y z
N MET A 1 -38.08 14.92 8.63
CA MET A 1 -37.31 14.49 9.82
C MET A 1 -36.90 13.01 9.80
N PHE A 2 -37.77 12.01 10.01
CA PHE A 2 -37.35 10.58 9.99
C PHE A 2 -36.83 10.10 8.64
N THR A 3 -37.49 10.50 7.54
CA THR A 3 -37.07 10.17 6.17
C THR A 3 -35.77 10.84 5.76
N GLU A 4 -35.57 12.10 6.14
CA GLU A 4 -34.32 12.83 5.90
C GLU A 4 -33.16 12.24 6.69
N PHE A 5 -33.38 11.90 7.97
CA PHE A 5 -32.40 11.24 8.80
C PHE A 5 -32.01 9.88 8.21
N ALA A 6 -32.98 9.04 7.83
CA ALA A 6 -32.70 7.76 7.18
C ALA A 6 -31.93 7.94 5.85
N SER A 7 -32.28 8.94 5.04
CA SER A 7 -31.58 9.25 3.79
C SER A 7 -30.13 9.68 4.02
N PHE A 8 -29.87 10.43 5.09
CA PHE A 8 -28.53 10.86 5.46
C PHE A 8 -27.63 9.67 5.81
N PHE A 9 -28.07 8.77 6.71
CA PHE A 9 -27.29 7.57 7.05
C PHE A 9 -27.13 6.61 5.86
N SER A 10 -28.16 6.49 5.02
CA SER A 10 -28.09 5.70 3.80
C SER A 10 -27.01 6.24 2.86
N ASN A 11 -26.91 7.56 2.69
CA ASN A 11 -25.87 8.19 1.87
C ASN A 11 -24.47 7.93 2.43
N LEU A 12 -24.27 8.13 3.73
CA LEU A 12 -22.98 7.84 4.38
C LEU A 12 -22.57 6.37 4.23
N PHE A 13 -23.52 5.46 4.37
CA PHE A 13 -23.27 4.03 4.18
C PHE A 13 -22.88 3.68 2.74
N VAL A 14 -23.50 4.32 1.76
CA VAL A 14 -23.14 4.18 0.34
C VAL A 14 -21.72 4.69 0.11
N ILE A 15 -21.38 5.89 0.57
CA ILE A 15 -20.03 6.46 0.45
C ILE A 15 -19.00 5.52 1.08
N PHE A 16 -19.24 5.09 2.32
CA PHE A 16 -18.36 4.17 3.04
C PHE A 16 -18.16 2.87 2.25
N SER A 17 -19.25 2.26 1.79
CA SER A 17 -19.21 0.96 1.12
C SER A 17 -18.51 1.03 -0.24
N PHE A 18 -18.81 2.05 -1.05
CA PHE A 18 -18.11 2.25 -2.32
C PHE A 18 -16.63 2.56 -2.09
N SER A 19 -16.30 3.43 -1.13
CA SER A 19 -14.91 3.73 -0.80
C SER A 19 -14.16 2.48 -0.34
N PHE A 20 -14.79 1.65 0.50
CA PHE A 20 -14.27 0.37 0.95
C PHE A 20 -13.95 -0.58 -0.20
N PHE A 21 -14.92 -0.83 -1.09
CA PHE A 21 -14.71 -1.77 -2.20
C PHE A 21 -13.67 -1.27 -3.18
N VAL A 22 -13.66 0.04 -3.48
CA VAL A 22 -12.69 0.63 -4.42
C VAL A 22 -11.28 0.58 -3.82
N ALA A 23 -11.10 0.94 -2.54
CA ALA A 23 -9.82 0.83 -1.85
C ALA A 23 -9.30 -0.61 -1.82
N LEU A 24 -10.18 -1.56 -1.50
CA LEU A 24 -9.85 -2.99 -1.50
C LEU A 24 -9.28 -3.46 -2.84
N THR A 25 -9.80 -2.98 -3.98
CA THR A 25 -9.23 -3.34 -5.29
C THR A 25 -7.79 -2.85 -5.47
N GLY A 26 -7.47 -1.65 -4.95
CA GLY A 26 -6.12 -1.10 -4.98
C GLY A 26 -5.17 -1.86 -4.03
N ALA A 27 -5.64 -2.16 -2.82
CA ALA A 27 -4.89 -2.89 -1.79
C ALA A 27 -4.45 -4.29 -2.25
N MET A 28 -5.30 -4.97 -3.01
CA MET A 28 -5.07 -6.35 -3.49
C MET A 28 -4.04 -6.44 -4.62
N ALA A 29 -3.71 -5.33 -5.30
CA ALA A 29 -2.72 -5.33 -6.37
C ALA A 29 -1.33 -5.69 -5.81
N PRO A 30 -0.57 -6.62 -6.44
CA PRO A 30 0.79 -6.91 -5.99
C PRO A 30 1.67 -5.66 -6.08
N GLY A 31 2.38 -5.34 -5.00
CA GLY A 31 3.19 -4.13 -4.96
C GLY A 31 4.14 -4.06 -3.78
N PRO A 32 4.84 -2.92 -3.62
CA PRO A 32 5.85 -2.73 -2.57
C PRO A 32 5.28 -2.89 -1.17
N LEU A 33 4.10 -2.31 -0.90
CA LEU A 33 3.48 -2.33 0.42
C LEU A 33 3.02 -3.73 0.81
N LEU A 34 2.42 -4.48 -0.14
CA LEU A 34 2.05 -5.88 0.04
C LEU A 34 3.28 -6.74 0.34
N THR A 35 4.34 -6.58 -0.47
CA THR A 35 5.58 -7.35 -0.31
C THR A 35 6.27 -7.05 1.01
N TYR A 36 6.34 -5.77 1.38
CA TYR A 36 6.87 -5.32 2.66
C TYR A 36 6.10 -5.93 3.85
N THR A 37 4.76 -5.95 3.77
CA THR A 37 3.90 -6.57 4.79
C THR A 37 4.17 -8.06 4.92
N ILE A 38 4.24 -8.79 3.81
CA ILE A 38 4.57 -10.22 3.79
C ILE A 38 5.92 -10.48 4.48
N ILE A 39 6.95 -9.72 4.11
CA ILE A 39 8.31 -9.90 4.65
C ILE A 39 8.35 -9.58 6.14
N LYS A 40 7.79 -8.44 6.58
CA LYS A 40 7.79 -8.04 7.99
C LYS A 40 6.96 -9.00 8.85
N SER A 41 5.77 -9.40 8.41
CA SER A 41 4.93 -10.35 9.14
C SER A 41 5.56 -11.73 9.25
N ALA A 42 6.15 -12.25 8.17
CA ALA A 42 6.81 -13.55 8.18
C ALA A 42 8.02 -13.57 9.13
N LYS A 43 8.84 -12.49 9.13
CA LYS A 43 10.05 -12.38 9.97
C LYS A 43 9.79 -12.06 11.44
N ALA A 44 8.69 -11.37 11.78
CA ALA A 44 8.47 -10.85 13.14
C ALA A 44 8.26 -11.95 14.20
N THR A 45 9.14 -12.09 15.19
CA THR A 45 9.06 -13.18 16.19
C THR A 45 7.74 -13.21 16.98
N THR A 46 7.23 -12.04 17.37
CA THR A 46 6.00 -11.90 18.16
C THR A 46 4.99 -10.99 17.47
N ARG A 47 3.70 -11.32 17.54
CA ARG A 47 2.58 -10.49 17.05
C ARG A 47 2.69 -10.07 15.57
N GLY A 48 3.41 -10.84 14.74
CA GLY A 48 3.56 -10.54 13.31
C GLY A 48 2.24 -10.54 12.52
N TYR A 49 1.23 -11.26 13.03
CA TYR A 49 -0.13 -11.26 12.51
C TYR A 49 -0.85 -9.90 12.62
N LEU A 50 -0.36 -8.98 13.48
CA LEU A 50 -0.88 -7.62 13.64
C LEU A 50 -0.06 -6.56 12.87
N MET A 51 0.96 -6.94 12.10
CA MET A 51 1.79 -5.94 11.40
C MET A 51 1.01 -5.12 10.38
N GLY A 52 -0.04 -5.68 9.78
CA GLY A 52 -0.95 -4.93 8.91
C GLY A 52 -1.49 -3.66 9.58
N ILE A 53 -1.83 -3.70 10.88
CA ILE A 53 -2.34 -2.53 11.62
C ILE A 53 -1.34 -1.39 11.60
N TRP A 54 -0.08 -1.66 11.93
CA TRP A 54 0.95 -0.63 12.05
C TRP A 54 1.39 -0.10 10.70
N ILE A 55 1.47 -0.97 9.68
CA ILE A 55 1.82 -0.58 8.32
C ILE A 55 0.71 0.31 7.74
N ILE A 56 -0.56 -0.10 7.89
CA ILE A 56 -1.70 0.68 7.42
C ILE A 56 -1.89 1.95 8.23
N ALA A 57 -1.59 1.99 9.53
CA ALA A 57 -1.61 3.27 10.26
C ALA A 57 -0.67 4.32 9.65
N GLY A 58 0.50 3.88 9.16
CA GLY A 58 1.41 4.76 8.41
C GLY A 58 0.85 5.16 7.05
N HIS A 59 0.30 4.19 6.31
CA HIS A 59 -0.38 4.43 5.04
C HIS A 59 -1.50 5.47 5.21
N ALA A 60 -2.42 5.24 6.15
CA ALA A 60 -3.55 6.08 6.47
C ALA A 60 -3.16 7.53 6.81
N LEU A 61 -2.03 7.71 7.50
CA LEU A 61 -1.52 9.03 7.81
C LEU A 61 -1.08 9.78 6.55
N LEU A 62 -0.44 9.08 5.62
CA LEU A 62 -0.06 9.63 4.32
C LEU A 62 -1.32 9.95 3.48
N GLU A 63 -2.31 9.06 3.49
CA GLU A 63 -3.57 9.22 2.76
C GLU A 63 -4.38 10.40 3.28
N MET A 64 -4.46 10.56 4.60
CA MET A 64 -5.04 11.75 5.22
C MET A 64 -4.36 13.03 4.71
N GLY A 65 -3.04 13.02 4.58
CA GLY A 65 -2.27 14.15 4.04
C GLY A 65 -2.67 14.51 2.61
N ILE A 66 -2.73 13.53 1.70
CA ILE A 66 -3.10 13.79 0.30
C ILE A 66 -4.56 14.20 0.16
N ILE A 67 -5.48 13.62 0.95
CA ILE A 67 -6.89 14.04 0.97
C ILE A 67 -7.00 15.51 1.36
N VAL A 68 -6.31 15.94 2.42
CA VAL A 68 -6.28 17.35 2.83
C VAL A 68 -5.73 18.25 1.71
N PHE A 69 -4.63 17.87 1.05
CA PHE A 69 -4.10 18.64 -0.08
C PHE A 69 -5.08 18.73 -1.25
N LEU A 70 -5.76 17.64 -1.59
CA LEU A 70 -6.77 17.61 -2.64
C LEU A 70 -7.95 18.52 -2.30
N LEU A 71 -8.44 18.50 -1.05
CA LEU A 71 -9.51 19.38 -0.57
C LEU A 71 -9.13 20.86 -0.54
N LEU A 72 -7.85 21.17 -0.30
CA LEU A 72 -7.29 22.52 -0.41
C LEU A 72 -7.12 23.00 -1.86
N GLY A 73 -7.45 22.16 -2.85
CA GLY A 73 -7.44 22.53 -4.26
C GLY A 73 -6.13 22.20 -4.99
N PHE A 74 -5.18 21.48 -4.38
CA PHE A 74 -3.92 21.08 -5.04
C PHE A 74 -4.09 20.02 -6.14
N SER A 75 -5.33 19.67 -6.51
CA SER A 75 -5.62 18.76 -7.61
C SER A 75 -5.03 19.23 -8.96
N PHE A 76 -4.82 20.53 -9.16
CA PHE A 76 -4.18 21.05 -10.38
C PHE A 76 -2.74 20.56 -10.56
N VAL A 77 -2.02 20.31 -9.46
CA VAL A 77 -0.64 19.77 -9.49
C VAL A 77 -0.64 18.36 -10.07
N LEU A 78 -1.59 17.53 -9.64
CA LEU A 78 -1.74 16.15 -10.11
C LEU A 78 -2.37 16.04 -11.51
N LYS A 79 -2.94 17.12 -12.04
CA LYS A 79 -3.42 17.21 -13.43
C LYS A 79 -2.35 17.71 -14.40
N ASN A 80 -1.23 18.23 -13.92
CA ASN A 80 -0.15 18.72 -14.77
C ASN A 80 0.62 17.55 -15.39
N ILE A 81 0.68 17.48 -16.73
CA ILE A 81 1.33 16.40 -17.46
C ILE A 81 2.82 16.24 -17.11
N PHE A 82 3.54 17.32 -16.81
CA PHE A 82 4.94 17.25 -16.41
C PHE A 82 5.09 16.61 -15.02
N VAL A 83 4.19 16.93 -14.09
CA VAL A 83 4.17 16.33 -12.75
C VAL A 83 3.84 14.85 -12.83
N VAL A 84 2.80 14.47 -13.59
CA VAL A 84 2.42 13.07 -13.80
C VAL A 84 3.55 12.27 -14.45
N ARG A 85 4.23 12.84 -15.46
CA ARG A 85 5.43 12.24 -16.08
C ARG A 85 6.56 12.06 -15.07
N ALA A 86 6.84 13.07 -14.25
CA ALA A 86 7.90 13.01 -13.24
C ALA A 86 7.60 11.94 -12.17
N ILE A 87 6.36 11.89 -11.66
CA ILE A 87 5.91 10.86 -10.71
C ILE A 87 5.99 9.47 -11.35
N GLY A 88 5.50 9.31 -12.58
CA GLY A 88 5.52 8.05 -13.32
C GLY A 88 6.93 7.52 -13.52
N ILE A 89 7.86 8.35 -14.02
CA ILE A 89 9.27 7.95 -14.22
C ILE A 89 9.94 7.64 -12.87
N THR A 90 9.87 8.57 -11.92
CA THR A 90 10.61 8.44 -10.65
C THR A 90 10.11 7.24 -9.86
N GLY A 91 8.79 7.13 -9.68
CA GLY A 91 8.20 5.98 -9.00
C GLY A 91 8.38 4.68 -9.79
N GLY A 92 8.33 4.73 -11.13
CA GLY A 92 8.58 3.57 -11.99
C GLY A 92 9.99 3.01 -11.80
N LEU A 93 11.01 3.88 -11.79
CA LEU A 93 12.40 3.52 -11.51
C LEU A 93 12.57 2.93 -10.10
N ILE A 94 11.95 3.54 -9.09
CA ILE A 94 11.97 3.04 -7.71
C ILE A 94 11.31 1.65 -7.63
N LEU A 95 10.21 1.45 -8.35
CA LEU A 95 9.48 0.19 -8.36
C LEU A 95 10.28 -0.94 -9.05
N VAL A 96 10.94 -0.62 -10.17
CA VAL A 96 11.90 -1.55 -10.82
C VAL A 96 13.06 -1.87 -9.88
N TYR A 97 13.59 -0.87 -9.17
CA TYR A 97 14.65 -1.09 -8.18
C TYR A 97 14.20 -2.02 -7.04
N PHE A 98 13.01 -1.82 -6.47
CA PHE A 98 12.48 -2.71 -5.44
C PHE A 98 12.23 -4.14 -5.95
N GLY A 99 11.62 -4.28 -7.13
CA GLY A 99 11.42 -5.61 -7.72
C GLY A 99 12.73 -6.32 -8.02
N GLY A 100 13.70 -5.59 -8.59
CA GLY A 100 15.03 -6.10 -8.90
C GLY A 100 15.85 -6.46 -7.66
N SER A 101 15.77 -5.68 -6.58
CA SER A 101 16.48 -5.98 -5.33
C SER A 101 15.96 -7.26 -4.68
N ILE A 102 14.64 -7.48 -4.67
CA ILE A 102 14.03 -8.73 -4.17
C ILE A 102 14.49 -9.93 -5.00
N LEU A 103 14.44 -9.84 -6.34
CA LEU A 103 14.88 -10.93 -7.21
C LEU A 103 16.37 -11.23 -7.06
N ARG A 104 17.20 -10.19 -6.96
CA ARG A 104 18.64 -10.34 -6.71
C ARG A 104 18.90 -11.02 -5.36
N ASP A 105 18.22 -10.59 -4.31
CA ASP A 105 18.42 -11.11 -2.96
C ASP A 105 17.91 -12.56 -2.82
N LEU A 106 16.87 -12.94 -3.59
CA LEU A 106 16.44 -14.32 -3.77
C LEU A 106 17.52 -15.17 -4.46
N TYR A 107 18.07 -14.68 -5.58
CA TYR A 107 19.10 -15.38 -6.34
C TYR A 107 20.39 -15.58 -5.53
N LEU A 108 20.80 -14.56 -4.76
CA LEU A 108 21.97 -14.61 -3.89
C LEU A 108 21.71 -15.37 -2.57
N GLY A 109 20.49 -15.85 -2.32
CA GLY A 109 20.12 -16.55 -1.08
C GLY A 109 20.19 -15.69 0.18
N LYS A 110 20.17 -14.36 0.06
CA LYS A 110 20.28 -13.40 1.17
C LYS A 110 18.98 -13.21 1.95
N ILE A 111 17.85 -13.65 1.40
CA ILE A 111 16.57 -13.59 2.10
C ILE A 111 16.58 -14.62 3.23
N SER A 112 16.71 -14.12 4.47
CA SER A 112 16.60 -14.92 5.68
C SER A 112 15.29 -15.70 5.68
N VAL A 113 15.44 -17.02 5.81
CA VAL A 113 14.37 -18.00 5.95
C VAL A 113 14.47 -18.75 7.28
N SER A 114 15.21 -18.20 8.26
CA SER A 114 15.39 -18.83 9.58
C SER A 114 14.06 -19.10 10.29
N PHE A 115 13.03 -18.30 10.00
CA PHE A 115 11.67 -18.49 10.51
C PHE A 115 10.96 -19.74 9.96
N LEU A 116 11.45 -20.34 8.85
CA LEU A 116 10.93 -21.59 8.29
C LEU A 116 11.51 -22.83 8.97
N ASP A 117 12.72 -22.74 9.51
CA ASP A 117 13.45 -23.89 10.05
C ASP A 117 13.07 -24.21 11.51
N GLY A 118 12.11 -23.48 12.10
CA GLY A 118 11.60 -23.72 13.45
C GLY A 118 12.60 -23.49 14.58
N LYS A 119 13.88 -23.28 14.27
CA LYS A 119 14.91 -22.87 15.22
C LYS A 119 14.72 -21.39 15.52
N SER A 120 14.25 -21.11 16.73
CA SER A 120 14.37 -19.80 17.35
C SER A 120 15.85 -19.55 17.65
N ASP A 121 16.64 -19.26 16.62
CA ASP A 121 17.98 -18.72 16.84
C ASP A 121 17.81 -17.33 17.45
N GLN A 122 17.90 -17.26 18.78
CA GLN A 122 18.16 -16.05 19.56
C GLN A 122 19.59 -15.51 19.31
N SER A 123 20.22 -15.90 18.19
CA SER A 123 21.62 -15.67 17.86
C SER A 123 21.78 -15.32 16.37
N GLY A 124 20.90 -14.46 15.87
CA GLY A 124 21.24 -13.61 14.74
C GLY A 124 21.58 -12.25 15.32
N SER A 125 22.86 -11.97 15.58
CA SER A 125 23.32 -10.59 15.74
C SER A 125 22.65 -9.77 14.63
N PRO A 126 21.95 -8.66 14.94
CA PRO A 126 21.44 -7.79 13.89
C PRO A 126 22.66 -7.46 13.04
N SER A 127 22.65 -7.89 11.78
CA SER A 127 23.68 -7.45 10.85
C SER A 127 23.69 -5.94 10.96
N GLU A 128 24.83 -5.38 11.36
CA GLU A 128 25.07 -3.95 11.60
C GLU A 128 25.01 -3.13 10.30
N THR A 129 24.13 -3.51 9.39
CA THR A 129 23.82 -2.78 8.19
C THR A 129 22.36 -2.40 8.30
N GLU A 130 22.17 -1.16 8.76
CA GLU A 130 20.95 -0.37 8.63
C GLU A 130 19.91 -0.48 9.77
N LYS A 131 20.20 0.22 10.88
CA LYS A 131 19.17 0.94 11.66
C LYS A 131 18.54 2.05 10.80
N THR A 132 17.89 1.70 9.70
CA THR A 132 17.16 2.63 8.84
C THR A 132 15.70 2.66 9.27
N GLY A 133 14.97 3.72 8.91
CA GLY A 133 13.55 3.93 9.28
C GLY A 133 12.59 2.79 8.88
N PHE A 134 13.08 1.78 8.15
CA PHE A 134 12.37 0.54 7.79
C PHE A 134 12.13 -0.43 8.95
N ASP A 135 12.70 -0.22 10.14
CA ASP A 135 12.36 -1.06 11.30
C ASP A 135 11.02 -0.71 11.96
N ASN A 136 10.64 0.58 11.93
CA ASN A 136 9.32 0.99 12.39
C ASN A 136 8.28 0.69 11.30
N PRO A 137 7.29 -0.20 11.56
CA PRO A 137 6.29 -0.56 10.55
C PRO A 137 5.45 0.63 10.07
N VAL A 138 5.20 1.62 10.93
CA VAL A 138 4.45 2.85 10.59
C VAL A 138 5.23 3.71 9.60
N ALA A 139 6.51 3.98 9.90
CA ALA A 139 7.37 4.75 9.00
C ALA A 139 7.59 4.01 7.66
N GLY A 140 7.75 2.69 7.72
CA GLY A 140 7.80 1.84 6.53
C GLY A 140 6.53 1.94 5.69
N GLY A 141 5.35 1.94 6.33
CA GLY A 141 4.07 2.15 5.65
C GLY A 141 4.04 3.45 4.86
N ILE A 142 4.46 4.57 5.46
CA ILE A 142 4.55 5.88 4.79
C ILE A 142 5.53 5.82 3.62
N MET A 143 6.79 5.45 3.88
CA MET A 143 7.88 5.53 2.88
C MET A 143 7.62 4.63 1.68
N ILE A 144 7.16 3.39 1.92
CA ILE A 144 6.89 2.43 0.85
C ILE A 144 5.70 2.87 -0.01
N SER A 145 4.68 3.46 0.61
CA SER A 145 3.50 3.97 -0.11
C SER A 145 3.85 5.18 -0.97
N MET A 146 4.58 6.15 -0.41
CA MET A 146 5.08 7.32 -1.17
C MET A 146 5.96 6.92 -2.35
N SER A 147 6.73 5.84 -2.21
CA SER A 147 7.63 5.34 -3.26
C SER A 147 6.88 4.64 -4.41
N ASN A 148 5.60 4.35 -4.25
CA ASN A 148 4.80 3.64 -5.24
C ASN A 148 4.10 4.63 -6.19
N PRO A 149 4.48 4.70 -7.49
CA PRO A 149 3.84 5.61 -8.45
C PRO A 149 2.35 5.32 -8.62
N TYR A 150 1.94 4.06 -8.46
CA TYR A 150 0.54 3.68 -8.54
C TYR A 150 -0.31 4.39 -7.50
N TRP A 151 0.19 4.58 -6.27
CA TRP A 151 -0.55 5.24 -5.20
C TRP A 151 -0.86 6.70 -5.57
N TRP A 152 0.13 7.43 -6.09
CA TRP A 152 -0.06 8.80 -6.56
C TRP A 152 -1.03 8.89 -7.74
N ILE A 153 -0.89 8.01 -8.72
CA ILE A 153 -1.78 7.97 -9.90
C ILE A 153 -3.21 7.62 -9.48
N TRP A 154 -3.39 6.70 -8.54
CA TRP A 154 -4.69 6.31 -8.00
C TRP A 154 -5.39 7.50 -7.34
N TRP A 155 -4.69 8.23 -6.48
CA TRP A 155 -5.24 9.42 -5.81
C TRP A 155 -5.52 10.57 -6.79
N ALA A 156 -4.65 10.76 -7.79
CA ALA A 156 -4.85 11.74 -8.85
C ALA A 156 -6.06 11.43 -9.76
N SER A 157 -6.46 10.16 -9.85
CA SER A 157 -7.52 9.70 -10.75
C SER A 157 -8.76 9.24 -9.99
N ILE A 158 -8.78 7.99 -9.55
CA ILE A 158 -9.92 7.34 -8.89
C ILE A 158 -10.27 8.06 -7.59
N GLY A 159 -9.28 8.30 -6.71
CA GLY A 159 -9.50 8.96 -5.42
C GLY A 159 -10.11 10.35 -5.59
N PHE A 160 -9.49 11.19 -6.42
CA PHE A 160 -10.01 12.53 -6.69
C PHE A 160 -11.38 12.52 -7.38
N ALA A 161 -11.59 11.66 -8.39
CA ALA A 161 -12.89 11.54 -9.07
C ALA A 161 -14.00 11.14 -8.09
N PHE A 162 -13.71 10.22 -7.17
CA PHE A 162 -14.63 9.82 -6.11
C PHE A 162 -14.98 10.98 -5.18
N MET A 163 -13.98 11.74 -4.73
CA MET A 163 -14.18 12.92 -3.88
C MET A 163 -15.08 13.96 -4.56
N VAL A 164 -14.91 14.18 -5.86
CA VAL A 164 -15.78 15.08 -6.65
C VAL A 164 -17.19 14.50 -6.79
N GLN A 165 -17.32 13.22 -7.14
CA GLN A 165 -18.60 12.54 -7.39
C GLN A 165 -19.51 12.53 -6.16
N PHE A 166 -18.94 12.38 -4.97
CA PHE A 166 -19.70 12.35 -3.69
C PHE A 166 -19.68 13.68 -2.95
N GLU A 167 -19.16 14.75 -3.57
CA GLU A 167 -19.09 16.10 -3.02
C GLU A 167 -18.39 16.16 -1.65
N ILE A 168 -17.29 15.41 -1.52
CA ILE A 168 -16.50 15.35 -0.29
C ILE A 168 -15.83 16.72 -0.06
N SER A 169 -16.07 17.31 1.10
CA SER A 169 -15.52 18.63 1.46
C SER A 169 -15.36 18.78 2.97
N PHE A 170 -14.61 19.80 3.42
CA PHE A 170 -14.50 20.13 4.84
C PHE A 170 -15.84 20.57 5.47
N ARG A 171 -16.78 21.09 4.66
CA ARG A 171 -18.13 21.46 5.13
C ARG A 171 -18.99 20.22 5.37
N GLU A 172 -18.89 19.25 4.47
CA GLU A 172 -19.55 17.95 4.55
C GLU A 172 -18.70 16.91 5.30
N TRP A 173 -18.23 17.26 6.50
CA TRP A 173 -17.32 16.42 7.29
C TRP A 173 -17.82 14.99 7.55
N PRO A 174 -19.14 14.69 7.68
CA PRO A 174 -19.60 13.31 7.85
C PRO A 174 -19.32 12.46 6.61
N LYS A 175 -19.47 13.03 5.40
CA LYS A 175 -19.14 12.34 4.15
C LYS A 175 -17.63 12.09 4.05
N LEU A 176 -16.81 13.06 4.45
CA LEU A 176 -15.35 12.93 4.50
C LEU A 176 -14.92 11.78 5.44
N ILE A 177 -15.50 11.71 6.64
CA ILE A 177 -15.22 10.61 7.56
C ILE A 177 -15.69 9.27 7.00
N ALA A 178 -16.89 9.21 6.41
CA ALA A 178 -17.39 7.98 5.81
C ALA A 178 -16.48 7.48 4.66
N PHE A 179 -16.03 8.41 3.81
CA PHE A 179 -15.07 8.13 2.74
C PHE A 179 -13.74 7.61 3.30
N PHE A 180 -13.12 8.37 4.21
CA PHE A 180 -11.82 8.01 4.79
C PHE A 180 -11.90 6.67 5.54
N LEU A 181 -12.87 6.48 6.43
CA LEU A 181 -13.03 5.23 7.17
C LEU A 181 -13.34 4.05 6.24
N GLY A 182 -14.12 4.25 5.18
CA GLY A 182 -14.41 3.21 4.20
C GLY A 182 -13.12 2.78 3.49
N HIS A 183 -12.37 3.76 2.98
CA HIS A 183 -11.10 3.53 2.30
C HIS A 183 -10.10 2.79 3.19
N GLU A 184 -9.81 3.32 4.38
CA GLU A 184 -8.88 2.72 5.33
C GLU A 184 -9.32 1.35 5.84
N ALA A 185 -10.63 1.10 5.95
CA ALA A 185 -11.14 -0.22 6.31
C ALA A 185 -10.83 -1.26 5.22
N GLY A 186 -10.90 -0.88 3.94
CA GLY A 186 -10.55 -1.74 2.80
C GLY A 186 -9.09 -2.18 2.88
N ASP A 187 -8.21 -1.21 3.06
CA ASP A 187 -6.77 -1.43 3.21
C ASP A 187 -6.48 -2.25 4.47
N LEU A 188 -7.00 -1.85 5.62
CA LEU A 188 -6.75 -2.52 6.88
C LEU A 188 -7.19 -3.99 6.87
N ILE A 189 -8.39 -4.29 6.35
CA ILE A 189 -8.90 -5.67 6.30
C ILE A 189 -7.99 -6.54 5.43
N TRP A 190 -7.62 -6.07 4.23
CA TRP A 190 -6.75 -6.83 3.35
C TRP A 190 -5.37 -7.07 3.98
N TYR A 191 -4.74 -6.02 4.49
CA TYR A 191 -3.39 -6.12 5.05
C TYR A 191 -3.34 -6.87 6.38
N LEU A 192 -4.44 -6.91 7.15
CA LEU A 192 -4.60 -7.81 8.29
C LEU A 192 -4.68 -9.29 7.86
N ILE A 193 -5.45 -9.60 6.81
CA ILE A 193 -5.52 -10.96 6.25
C ILE A 193 -4.12 -11.38 5.77
N VAL A 194 -3.43 -10.51 5.02
CA VAL A 194 -2.07 -10.77 4.54
C VAL A 194 -1.11 -10.96 5.70
N SER A 195 -1.11 -10.11 6.72
CA SER A 195 -0.21 -10.25 7.86
C SER A 195 -0.48 -11.52 8.66
N PHE A 196 -1.76 -11.89 8.83
CA PHE A 196 -2.17 -13.13 9.48
C PHE A 196 -1.68 -14.37 8.70
N LEU A 197 -1.97 -14.42 7.39
CA LEU A 197 -1.54 -15.52 6.52
C LEU A 197 0.00 -15.60 6.41
N ALA A 198 0.69 -14.47 6.39
CA ALA A 198 2.15 -14.43 6.38
C ALA A 198 2.75 -14.96 7.69
N PHE A 199 2.19 -14.58 8.83
CA PHE A 199 2.71 -15.00 10.13
C PHE A 199 2.41 -16.47 10.46
N PHE A 200 1.19 -16.96 10.20
CA PHE A 200 0.80 -18.33 10.55
C PHE A 200 0.95 -19.33 9.40
N GLY A 201 0.66 -18.89 8.17
CA GLY A 201 0.64 -19.73 6.97
C GLY A 201 2.02 -19.87 6.33
N LEU A 202 2.64 -18.75 5.92
CA LEU A 202 3.91 -18.79 5.18
C LEU A 202 5.05 -19.43 5.98
N ARG A 203 5.01 -19.35 7.32
CA ARG A 203 5.99 -20.03 8.19
C ARG A 203 5.95 -21.55 8.11
N ARG A 204 4.82 -22.12 7.68
CA ARG A 204 4.63 -23.56 7.50
C ARG A 204 4.88 -24.01 6.07
N LEU A 205 5.15 -23.07 5.15
CA LEU A 205 5.45 -23.40 3.77
C LEU A 205 6.92 -23.77 3.60
N ASN A 206 7.21 -24.50 2.53
CA ASN A 206 8.59 -24.75 2.14
C ASN A 206 9.25 -23.48 1.55
N LYS A 207 10.58 -23.44 1.58
CA LYS A 207 11.39 -22.34 1.04
C LYS A 207 11.04 -21.98 -0.40
N LYS A 208 10.72 -22.98 -1.24
CA LYS A 208 10.39 -22.78 -2.66
C LYS A 208 9.11 -21.97 -2.84
N ALA A 209 8.06 -22.27 -2.07
CA ALA A 209 6.79 -21.56 -2.15
C ALA A 209 6.93 -20.10 -1.70
N TYR A 210 7.62 -19.85 -0.59
CA TYR A 210 7.88 -18.49 -0.10
C TYR A 210 8.69 -17.67 -1.13
N TYR A 211 9.73 -18.27 -1.71
CA TYR A 211 10.54 -17.62 -2.75
C TYR A 211 9.73 -17.39 -4.03
N GLY A 212 8.84 -18.30 -4.40
CA GLY A 212 7.93 -18.14 -5.53
C GLY A 212 7.01 -16.93 -5.38
N ILE A 213 6.43 -16.73 -4.18
CA ILE A 213 5.58 -15.56 -3.89
C ILE A 213 6.38 -14.26 -4.01
N LEU A 214 7.57 -14.20 -3.40
CA LEU A 214 8.42 -13.02 -3.48
C LEU A 214 8.92 -12.76 -4.91
N ALA A 215 9.23 -13.80 -5.67
CA ALA A 215 9.63 -13.68 -7.07
C ALA A 215 8.49 -13.15 -7.92
N PHE A 216 7.26 -13.63 -7.71
CA PHE A 216 6.07 -13.11 -8.37
C PHE A 216 5.84 -11.63 -8.07
N CYS A 217 5.91 -11.23 -6.78
CA CYS A 217 5.81 -9.83 -6.40
C CYS A 217 6.92 -8.97 -7.03
N GLY A 218 8.17 -9.45 -7.00
CA GLY A 218 9.31 -8.75 -7.58
C GLY A 218 9.18 -8.55 -9.09
N LEU A 219 8.79 -9.60 -9.82
CA LEU A 219 8.55 -9.54 -11.26
C LEU A 219 7.39 -8.60 -11.60
N PHE A 220 6.28 -8.70 -10.87
CA PHE A 220 5.13 -7.82 -11.06
C PHE A 220 5.52 -6.35 -10.86
N MET A 221 6.29 -6.03 -9.82
CA MET A 221 6.80 -4.67 -9.58
C MET A 221 7.68 -4.17 -10.73
N ILE A 222 8.57 -4.98 -11.28
CA ILE A 222 9.39 -4.58 -12.44
C ILE A 222 8.51 -4.26 -13.64
N LEU A 223 7.61 -5.18 -14.01
CA LEU A 223 6.72 -5.00 -15.16
C LEU A 223 5.82 -3.77 -14.98
N PHE A 224 5.26 -3.61 -13.79
CA PHE A 224 4.38 -2.50 -13.48
C PHE A 224 5.12 -1.17 -13.40
N GLY A 225 6.36 -1.16 -12.92
CA GLY A 225 7.22 0.02 -12.89
C GLY A 225 7.59 0.51 -14.29
N ILE A 226 7.94 -0.42 -15.19
CA ILE A 226 8.18 -0.11 -16.61
C ILE A 226 6.91 0.43 -17.27
N TYR A 227 5.76 -0.21 -17.03
CA TYR A 227 4.48 0.22 -17.57
C TYR A 227 4.10 1.63 -17.08
N LEU A 228 4.11 1.88 -15.77
CA LEU A 228 3.76 3.18 -15.21
C LEU A 228 4.76 4.28 -15.58
N GLY A 229 6.05 3.96 -15.69
CA GLY A 229 7.07 4.91 -16.15
C GLY A 229 6.93 5.33 -17.61
N SER A 230 6.49 4.41 -18.48
CA SER A 230 6.33 4.67 -19.92
C SER A 230 4.93 5.17 -20.30
N SER A 231 3.89 4.82 -19.54
CA SER A 231 2.50 5.17 -19.85
C SER A 231 2.22 6.66 -20.08
N PRO A 232 2.86 7.63 -19.39
CA PRO A 232 2.64 9.06 -19.63
C PRO A 232 3.18 9.59 -20.97
N PHE A 233 3.93 8.75 -21.70
CA PHE A 233 4.49 9.05 -23.03
C PHE A 233 3.72 8.34 -24.16
N LEU A 234 3.00 7.26 -23.83
CA LEU A 234 2.28 6.43 -24.81
C LEU A 234 0.86 6.91 -25.10
N LYS A 235 0.30 7.78 -24.25
CA LYS A 235 -0.95 8.50 -24.53
C LYS A 235 -0.62 9.94 -24.94
N PRO A 236 -0.53 10.26 -26.24
CA PRO A 236 -0.68 11.64 -26.67
C PRO A 236 -2.13 12.07 -26.39
N GLU A 237 -2.31 13.33 -26.02
CA GLU A 237 -3.60 13.95 -25.65
C GLU A 237 -4.75 13.63 -26.61
#